data_AF-A0A180H3F5-F1
#
_entry.id   AF-A0A180H3F5-F1
#
_cell.length_a   1.000
_cell.length_b   1.000
_cell.length_c   1.000
_cell.angle_alpha   90.00
_cell.angle_beta   90.00
_cell.angle_gamma   90.00
#
_symmetry.space_group_name_H-M   'P 1'
#
loop_
_entity.id
_entity.type
_entity.pdbx_description
1 polymer ?
#
loop_
_entity_poly.entity_id
_entity_poly.type
_entity_poly.pdbx_seq_one_letter_code
_entity_poly.pdbx_strand_id
1 'polypeptide(L)'
;MPSQRQKILTPLNSDEEVTRVFVEMSSEYSTQRQASFEAYMSELCNDPSGQGGVYLVKLLRTHSLSFENIVDLRKRFVPSFSNMEWKHARQLWPQYKYHTSIPEFTPIEPYIPKSFATEVFRAIEEAEVDTCPLNAAADEAKVVAWMQAILVKISNLFNGTITNDAVGASKGRIEFIYMVLELCVIVVLGGKCGGIARNNYAQMMTELEGCAMQNVSRGLHLDILHGVLASQSEWYFWTYDGQGFQVSEVIVPFHRNEKQEVLNRLRITSRLLGQFLNGYCSALCAFIQRSEEVGLQQRQEQFHPSHRKWQEASVLAEQAKVKALSAKNEEDFAVFKSLLNQSFDALPEEHQPQL
;
A
#
# COMPACT_ATOMS: atom_id res chain seq x y z
N MET A 1 49.24 -21.45 -8.65
CA MET A 1 47.84 -21.17 -8.25
C MET A 1 47.73 -19.69 -7.91
N PRO A 2 47.13 -18.84 -8.76
CA PRO A 2 46.96 -17.44 -8.44
C PRO A 2 45.72 -17.25 -7.57
N SER A 3 45.92 -16.47 -6.51
CA SER A 3 44.95 -16.00 -5.51
C SER A 3 43.66 -15.43 -6.11
N GLN A 4 42.52 -15.85 -5.58
CA GLN A 4 41.27 -15.10 -5.69
C GLN A 4 41.46 -13.74 -4.99
N ARG A 5 41.69 -12.69 -5.78
CA ARG A 5 41.54 -11.31 -5.30
C ARG A 5 40.06 -11.10 -4.98
N GLN A 6 39.74 -10.86 -3.71
CA GLN A 6 38.55 -10.10 -3.34
C GLN A 6 38.58 -8.81 -4.18
N LYS A 7 37.69 -8.71 -5.17
CA LYS A 7 37.42 -7.45 -5.86
C LYS A 7 36.78 -6.54 -4.81
N ILE A 8 37.59 -5.64 -4.27
CA ILE A 8 37.14 -4.51 -3.49
C ILE A 8 36.13 -3.75 -4.36
N LEU A 9 34.87 -3.74 -3.92
CA LEU A 9 33.82 -2.90 -4.49
C LEU A 9 34.33 -1.47 -4.46
N THR A 10 34.38 -0.82 -5.62
CA THR A 10 34.72 0.60 -5.69
C THR A 10 33.55 1.35 -5.05
N PRO A 11 33.75 2.11 -3.96
CA PRO A 11 32.67 2.91 -3.40
C PRO A 11 32.18 3.89 -4.47
N LEU A 12 30.87 3.96 -4.69
CA LEU A 12 30.25 4.99 -5.53
C LEU A 12 30.57 6.34 -4.85
N ASN A 13 31.35 7.19 -5.52
CA ASN A 13 32.04 8.30 -4.84
C ASN A 13 31.21 9.60 -4.80
N SER A 14 29.96 9.58 -5.28
CA SER A 14 29.04 10.73 -5.21
C SER A 14 27.56 10.33 -5.42
N ASP A 15 26.63 11.11 -4.85
CA ASP A 15 25.17 10.97 -5.06
C ASP A 15 24.79 11.02 -6.55
N GLU A 16 25.53 11.82 -7.35
CA GLU A 16 25.37 11.91 -8.80
C GLU A 16 25.73 10.59 -9.51
N GLU A 17 26.77 9.89 -9.04
CA GLU A 17 27.17 8.59 -9.59
C GLU A 17 26.17 7.49 -9.22
N VAL A 18 25.65 7.50 -7.99
CA VAL A 18 24.58 6.57 -7.56
C VAL A 18 23.32 6.81 -8.40
N THR A 19 22.91 8.06 -8.58
CA THR A 19 21.73 8.45 -9.38
C THR A 19 21.89 8.09 -10.85
N ARG A 20 23.07 8.34 -11.44
CA ARG A 20 23.35 7.97 -12.83
C ARG A 20 23.25 6.46 -13.03
N VAL A 21 23.82 5.65 -12.15
CA VAL A 21 23.68 4.18 -12.20
C VAL A 21 22.22 3.75 -12.01
N PHE A 22 21.46 4.45 -11.16
CA PHE A 22 20.04 4.20 -10.91
C PHE A 22 19.17 4.39 -12.16
N VAL A 23 19.42 5.46 -12.92
CA VAL A 23 18.73 5.76 -14.19
C VAL A 23 19.24 4.88 -15.33
N GLU A 24 20.53 4.54 -15.34
CA GLU A 24 21.13 3.69 -16.37
C GLU A 24 20.70 2.21 -16.23
N MET A 25 20.39 1.74 -15.01
CA MET A 25 19.98 0.35 -14.75
C MET A 25 18.58 -0.04 -15.26
N SER A 26 17.73 0.92 -15.62
CA SER A 26 16.49 0.63 -16.35
C SER A 26 16.72 0.37 -17.85
N SER A 27 17.97 0.43 -18.33
CA SER A 27 18.37 0.11 -19.71
C SER A 27 19.39 -1.03 -19.73
N GLU A 28 19.27 -1.95 -20.69
CA GLU A 28 20.07 -3.18 -20.80
C GLU A 28 21.59 -2.90 -20.69
N TYR A 29 22.20 -3.21 -19.55
CA TYR A 29 23.64 -3.03 -19.29
C TYR A 29 24.31 -4.29 -18.75
N SER A 30 25.65 -4.34 -18.87
CA SER A 30 26.48 -5.48 -18.48
C SER A 30 26.25 -5.96 -17.04
N THR A 31 26.08 -7.28 -16.88
CA THR A 31 25.78 -8.01 -15.64
C THR A 31 26.68 -7.69 -14.44
N GLN A 32 27.92 -7.23 -14.65
CA GLN A 32 28.87 -6.96 -13.57
C GLN A 32 28.63 -5.61 -12.85
N ARG A 33 28.21 -4.55 -13.57
CA ARG A 33 27.87 -3.26 -12.95
C ARG A 33 26.57 -3.36 -12.17
N GLN A 34 25.59 -4.07 -12.73
CA GLN A 34 24.35 -4.39 -12.05
C GLN A 34 24.63 -5.05 -10.70
N ALA A 35 25.35 -6.19 -10.67
CA ALA A 35 25.67 -6.89 -9.43
C ALA A 35 26.37 -6.03 -8.35
N SER A 36 27.22 -5.08 -8.77
CA SER A 36 27.91 -4.17 -7.84
C SER A 36 26.96 -3.16 -7.22
N PHE A 37 26.00 -2.65 -8.00
CA PHE A 37 24.95 -1.78 -7.52
C PHE A 37 23.93 -2.52 -6.65
N GLU A 38 23.54 -3.75 -7.01
CA GLU A 38 22.64 -4.57 -6.16
C GLU A 38 23.26 -4.80 -4.78
N ALA A 39 24.58 -5.08 -4.72
CA ALA A 39 25.31 -5.24 -3.47
C ALA A 39 25.32 -3.95 -2.63
N TYR A 40 25.57 -2.79 -3.26
CA TYR A 40 25.53 -1.49 -2.59
C TYR A 40 24.14 -1.16 -2.03
N MET A 41 23.10 -1.38 -2.82
CA MET A 41 21.71 -1.18 -2.39
C MET A 41 21.36 -2.13 -1.25
N SER A 42 21.75 -3.40 -1.34
CA SER A 42 21.56 -4.38 -0.27
C SER A 42 22.22 -3.94 1.04
N GLU A 43 23.42 -3.37 0.99
CA GLU A 43 24.12 -2.86 2.16
C GLU A 43 23.38 -1.68 2.81
N LEU A 44 22.91 -0.72 2.01
CA LEU A 44 22.11 0.41 2.52
C LEU A 44 20.79 -0.04 3.16
N CYS A 45 20.13 -1.03 2.56
CA CYS A 45 18.83 -1.51 3.01
C CYS A 45 18.93 -2.38 4.26
N ASN A 46 20.01 -3.12 4.40
CA ASN A 46 20.29 -3.98 5.55
C ASN A 46 21.13 -3.29 6.62
N ASP A 47 21.42 -1.98 6.49
CA ASP A 47 22.15 -1.23 7.49
C ASP A 47 21.46 -1.36 8.87
N PRO A 48 22.11 -2.00 9.85
CA PRO A 48 21.52 -2.23 11.16
C PRO A 48 21.27 -0.92 11.93
N SER A 49 21.92 0.18 11.53
CA SER A 49 21.69 1.48 12.15
C SER A 49 20.40 2.15 11.66
N GLY A 50 19.84 1.70 10.54
CA GLY A 50 18.70 2.31 9.84
C GLY A 50 19.02 3.62 9.10
N GLN A 51 20.26 4.11 9.15
CA GLN A 51 20.68 5.32 8.44
C GLN A 51 20.77 5.10 6.93
N GLY A 52 21.11 3.89 6.48
CA GLY A 52 21.07 3.53 5.06
C GLY A 52 19.67 3.71 4.47
N GLY A 53 18.61 3.37 5.22
CA GLY A 53 17.23 3.65 4.84
C GLY A 53 16.90 5.14 4.76
N VAL A 54 17.38 5.95 5.72
CA VAL A 54 17.23 7.42 5.68
C VAL A 54 17.93 8.03 4.46
N TYR A 55 19.17 7.61 4.20
CA TYR A 55 19.93 8.05 3.04
C TYR A 55 19.20 7.69 1.75
N LEU A 56 18.69 6.46 1.65
CA LEU A 56 17.97 6.00 0.48
C LEU A 56 16.71 6.84 0.21
N VAL A 57 15.88 7.11 1.23
CA VAL A 57 14.69 7.95 1.05
C VAL A 57 15.08 9.37 0.61
N LYS A 58 16.13 9.94 1.19
CA LYS A 58 16.62 11.27 0.77
C LYS A 58 17.09 11.28 -0.68
N LEU A 59 17.84 10.26 -1.09
CA LEU A 59 18.30 10.12 -2.47
C LEU A 59 17.11 10.01 -3.43
N LEU A 60 16.14 9.15 -3.11
CA LEU A 60 14.92 8.97 -3.91
C LEU A 60 14.15 10.28 -4.07
N ARG A 61 13.97 11.05 -2.99
CA ARG A 61 13.30 12.37 -3.03
C ARG A 61 14.07 13.38 -3.87
N THR A 62 15.39 13.42 -3.69
CA THR A 62 16.25 14.43 -4.32
C THR A 62 16.25 14.28 -5.84
N HIS A 63 16.14 13.05 -6.32
CA HIS A 63 16.23 12.72 -7.74
C HIS A 63 14.91 12.23 -8.35
N SER A 64 13.79 12.34 -7.62
CA SER A 64 12.46 11.88 -8.05
C SER A 64 12.46 10.45 -8.59
N LEU A 65 13.24 9.57 -7.96
CA LEU A 65 13.45 8.21 -8.42
C LEU A 65 12.31 7.30 -7.94
N SER A 66 11.95 6.33 -8.77
CA SER A 66 10.95 5.33 -8.42
C SER A 66 11.46 4.37 -7.36
N PHE A 67 10.58 3.93 -6.46
CA PHE A 67 10.86 2.74 -5.68
C PHE A 67 10.90 1.49 -6.57
N GLU A 68 10.26 1.49 -7.74
CA GLU A 68 10.19 0.33 -8.63
C GLU A 68 11.54 -0.13 -9.18
N ASN A 69 12.44 0.81 -9.46
CA ASN A 69 13.82 0.51 -9.85
C ASN A 69 14.61 -0.16 -8.71
N ILE A 70 14.11 -0.06 -7.47
CA ILE A 70 14.55 -0.82 -6.31
C ILE A 70 13.67 -2.07 -6.09
N VAL A 71 12.42 -2.09 -6.57
CA VAL A 71 11.49 -3.23 -6.45
C VAL A 71 11.90 -4.40 -7.35
N ASP A 72 12.52 -4.14 -8.51
CA ASP A 72 13.16 -5.24 -9.25
C ASP A 72 14.36 -5.81 -8.49
N LEU A 73 15.00 -5.01 -7.64
CA LEU A 73 15.89 -5.51 -6.60
C LEU A 73 15.11 -6.18 -5.46
N ARG A 74 13.90 -5.76 -5.04
CA ARG A 74 13.06 -6.44 -4.01
C ARG A 74 12.84 -7.93 -4.28
N LYS A 75 12.74 -8.35 -5.55
CA LYS A 75 12.63 -9.78 -5.90
C LYS A 75 13.89 -10.60 -5.56
N ARG A 76 15.06 -9.96 -5.38
CA ARG A 76 16.37 -10.57 -5.04
C ARG A 76 17.04 -10.04 -3.76
N PHE A 77 16.65 -8.86 -3.29
CA PHE A 77 17.22 -8.04 -2.21
C PHE A 77 16.14 -7.09 -1.70
N VAL A 78 15.65 -7.26 -0.48
CA VAL A 78 14.55 -6.43 0.05
C VAL A 78 15.11 -5.29 0.92
N PRO A 79 15.13 -4.03 0.47
CA PRO A 79 14.15 -3.02 0.86
C PRO A 79 13.53 -2.92 2.23
N SER A 80 13.96 -3.65 3.26
CA SER A 80 13.15 -3.69 4.47
C SER A 80 13.51 -2.49 5.36
N PHE A 81 12.63 -1.48 5.37
CA PHE A 81 12.65 -0.42 6.37
C PHE A 81 12.26 -0.93 7.77
N SER A 82 12.30 -2.24 8.04
CA SER A 82 12.01 -2.79 9.37
C SER A 82 12.94 -2.23 10.46
N ASN A 83 14.14 -1.77 10.09
CA ASN A 83 15.05 -1.08 11.00
C ASN A 83 14.76 0.43 11.15
N MET A 84 13.73 0.96 10.48
CA MET A 84 13.31 2.36 10.66
C MET A 84 12.67 2.53 12.04
N GLU A 85 13.30 3.41 12.81
CA GLU A 85 12.81 3.84 14.11
C GLU A 85 12.29 5.27 14.03
N TRP A 86 11.57 5.73 15.05
CA TRP A 86 11.05 7.10 15.09
C TRP A 86 12.15 8.16 14.95
N LYS A 87 13.36 7.90 15.46
CA LYS A 87 14.50 8.82 15.33
C LYS A 87 14.89 9.05 13.87
N HIS A 88 14.65 8.07 12.98
CA HIS A 88 14.88 8.16 11.54
C HIS A 88 13.75 8.91 10.86
N ALA A 89 12.50 8.58 11.18
CA ALA A 89 11.34 9.30 10.67
C ALA A 89 11.42 10.80 10.96
N ARG A 90 11.88 11.20 12.16
CA ARG A 90 12.09 12.62 12.50
C ARG A 90 13.11 13.35 11.62
N GLN A 91 14.05 12.63 11.01
CA GLN A 91 15.00 13.24 10.07
C GLN A 91 14.39 13.46 8.69
N LEU A 92 13.45 12.59 8.30
CA LEU A 92 12.77 12.64 7.01
C LEU A 92 11.54 13.55 7.03
N TRP A 93 10.85 13.60 8.17
CA TRP A 93 9.63 14.39 8.38
C TRP A 93 9.73 15.17 9.70
N PRO A 94 10.56 16.23 9.74
CA PRO A 94 10.83 16.99 10.95
C PRO A 94 9.59 17.70 11.52
N GLN A 95 8.52 17.85 10.74
CA GLN A 95 7.24 18.39 11.20
C GLN A 95 6.59 17.51 12.29
N TYR A 96 6.83 16.18 12.27
CA TYR A 96 6.31 15.27 13.28
C TYR A 96 7.34 15.06 14.40
N LYS A 97 7.31 15.93 15.41
CA LYS A 97 8.23 15.84 16.56
C LYS A 97 8.04 14.55 17.35
N TYR A 98 6.79 14.12 17.51
CA TYR A 98 6.37 12.91 18.22
C TYR A 98 5.43 12.09 17.35
N HIS A 99 5.38 10.77 17.53
CA HIS A 99 4.46 9.93 16.74
C HIS A 99 2.98 10.33 16.94
N THR A 100 2.64 10.85 18.13
CA THR A 100 1.34 11.43 18.46
C THR A 100 1.09 12.83 17.89
N SER A 101 2.06 13.42 17.19
CA SER A 101 1.88 14.72 16.51
C SER A 101 1.38 14.58 15.07
N ILE A 102 1.17 13.36 14.59
CA ILE A 102 0.54 13.09 13.30
C ILE A 102 -0.95 13.46 13.44
N PRO A 103 -1.50 14.33 12.57
CA PRO A 103 -2.90 14.72 12.64
C PRO A 103 -3.85 13.54 12.59
N GLU A 104 -4.91 13.64 13.37
CA GLU A 104 -5.99 12.67 13.32
C GLU A 104 -6.95 12.95 12.14
N PHE A 105 -7.49 11.90 11.53
CA PHE A 105 -8.61 12.00 10.60
C PHE A 105 -9.69 10.98 10.95
N THR A 106 -10.91 11.23 10.48
CA THR A 106 -12.02 10.28 10.63
C THR A 106 -12.17 9.47 9.35
N PRO A 107 -11.87 8.15 9.37
CA PRO A 107 -12.10 7.29 8.22
C PRO A 107 -13.59 7.23 7.86
N ILE A 108 -13.88 7.08 6.58
CA ILE A 108 -15.25 6.78 6.15
C ILE A 108 -15.65 5.37 6.59
N GLU A 109 -16.91 5.21 6.97
CA GLU A 109 -17.48 3.94 7.43
C GLU A 109 -18.75 3.63 6.62
N PRO A 110 -18.63 3.04 5.40
CA PRO A 110 -19.78 2.58 4.63
C PRO A 110 -20.62 1.53 5.36
N TYR A 111 -21.89 1.43 5.00
CA TYR A 111 -22.77 0.43 5.57
C TYR A 111 -22.28 -0.99 5.25
N ILE A 112 -22.20 -1.82 6.29
CA ILE A 112 -21.89 -3.24 6.18
C ILE A 112 -23.18 -4.05 6.42
N PRO A 113 -23.70 -4.74 5.40
CA PRO A 113 -24.88 -5.57 5.55
C PRO A 113 -24.64 -6.74 6.49
N LYS A 114 -25.71 -7.23 7.12
CA LYS A 114 -25.65 -8.37 8.04
C LYS A 114 -25.15 -9.63 7.33
N SER A 115 -25.58 -9.83 6.09
CA SER A 115 -25.15 -10.94 5.24
C SER A 115 -23.62 -10.96 5.10
N PHE A 116 -23.03 -9.85 4.67
CA PHE A 116 -21.59 -9.70 4.48
C PHE A 116 -20.81 -9.74 5.81
N ALA A 117 -21.31 -9.08 6.86
CA ALA A 117 -20.71 -9.14 8.19
C ALA A 117 -20.61 -10.59 8.69
N THR A 118 -21.64 -11.39 8.45
CA THR A 118 -21.67 -12.80 8.85
C THR A 118 -20.63 -13.60 8.08
N GLU A 119 -20.46 -13.35 6.78
CA GLU A 119 -19.41 -14.01 5.98
C GLU A 119 -17.99 -13.64 6.44
N VAL A 120 -17.77 -12.37 6.79
CA VAL A 120 -16.49 -11.89 7.33
C VAL A 120 -16.22 -12.52 8.69
N PHE A 121 -17.21 -12.53 9.58
CA PHE A 121 -17.03 -13.06 10.93
C PHE A 121 -16.82 -14.57 10.91
N ARG A 122 -17.53 -15.30 10.06
CA ARG A 122 -17.25 -16.73 9.85
C ARG A 122 -15.83 -16.97 9.33
N ALA A 123 -15.35 -16.15 8.39
CA ALA A 123 -13.98 -16.29 7.89
C ALA A 123 -12.92 -16.01 8.97
N ILE A 124 -13.21 -15.04 9.86
CA ILE A 124 -12.39 -14.78 11.04
C ILE A 124 -12.39 -16.00 11.97
N GLU A 125 -13.56 -16.56 12.29
CA GLU A 125 -13.68 -17.75 13.14
C GLU A 125 -12.94 -18.95 12.54
N GLU A 126 -13.04 -19.17 11.23
CA GLU A 126 -12.29 -20.20 10.50
C GLU A 126 -10.77 -19.98 10.65
N ALA A 127 -10.28 -18.74 10.46
CA ALA A 127 -8.87 -18.41 10.67
C ALA A 127 -8.42 -18.61 12.12
N GLU A 128 -9.29 -18.35 13.11
CA GLU A 128 -9.02 -18.60 14.53
C GLU A 128 -8.99 -20.10 14.88
N VAL A 129 -9.75 -20.94 14.18
CA VAL A 129 -9.66 -22.40 14.34
C VAL A 129 -8.33 -22.93 13.82
N ASP A 130 -7.88 -22.44 12.65
CA ASP A 130 -6.63 -22.90 12.02
C ASP A 130 -5.37 -22.40 12.73
N THR A 131 -5.47 -21.29 13.47
CA THR A 131 -4.34 -20.68 14.17
C THR A 131 -4.50 -20.72 15.69
N CYS A 132 -5.36 -19.86 16.23
CA CYS A 132 -5.99 -19.80 17.57
C CYS A 132 -6.63 -18.40 17.72
N PRO A 133 -7.46 -18.12 18.73
CA PRO A 133 -8.01 -16.78 18.94
C PRO A 133 -6.91 -15.71 19.00
N LEU A 134 -7.14 -14.56 18.37
CA LEU A 134 -6.12 -13.50 18.25
C LEU A 134 -5.70 -12.92 19.62
N ASN A 135 -6.48 -13.15 20.69
CA ASN A 135 -6.13 -12.78 22.07
C ASN A 135 -5.31 -13.85 22.85
N ALA A 136 -5.10 -15.06 22.30
CA ALA A 136 -4.59 -16.21 23.05
C ALA A 136 -3.05 -16.35 23.06
N ALA A 137 -2.32 -15.70 22.13
CA ALA A 137 -0.85 -15.59 22.18
C ALA A 137 -0.32 -14.56 21.17
N ALA A 138 0.74 -13.84 21.54
CA ALA A 138 1.38 -12.79 20.73
C ALA A 138 2.16 -13.41 19.55
N ASP A 139 1.52 -13.45 18.36
CA ASP A 139 2.13 -13.91 17.12
C ASP A 139 1.68 -13.04 15.93
N GLU A 140 2.65 -12.56 15.15
CA GLU A 140 2.43 -11.75 13.94
C GLU A 140 1.65 -12.53 12.89
N ALA A 141 1.91 -13.83 12.76
CA ALA A 141 1.22 -14.69 11.80
C ALA A 141 -0.30 -14.73 12.02
N LYS A 142 -0.76 -14.55 13.27
CA LYS A 142 -2.18 -14.52 13.60
C LYS A 142 -2.84 -13.21 13.21
N VAL A 143 -2.17 -12.09 13.48
CA VAL A 143 -2.64 -10.77 13.03
C VAL A 143 -2.82 -10.80 11.52
N VAL A 144 -1.84 -11.37 10.82
CA VAL A 144 -1.86 -11.53 9.36
C VAL A 144 -3.00 -12.44 8.90
N ALA A 145 -3.22 -13.60 9.54
CA ALA A 145 -4.33 -14.49 9.20
C ALA A 145 -5.71 -13.80 9.39
N TRP A 146 -5.87 -13.05 10.48
CA TRP A 146 -7.08 -12.27 10.76
C TRP A 146 -7.31 -11.18 9.72
N MET A 147 -6.26 -10.42 9.39
CA MET A 147 -6.31 -9.42 8.31
C MET A 147 -6.72 -10.08 7.01
N GLN A 148 -6.06 -11.18 6.63
CA GLN A 148 -6.34 -11.91 5.40
C GLN A 148 -7.80 -12.38 5.32
N ALA A 149 -8.36 -12.90 6.42
CA ALA A 149 -9.76 -13.34 6.47
C ALA A 149 -10.75 -12.22 6.10
N ILE A 150 -10.51 -10.99 6.59
CA ILE A 150 -11.34 -9.83 6.27
C ILE A 150 -11.08 -9.36 4.84
N LEU A 151 -9.79 -9.22 4.48
CA LEU A 151 -9.38 -8.61 3.23
C LEU A 151 -9.81 -9.44 2.02
N VAL A 152 -9.78 -10.78 2.10
CA VAL A 152 -10.28 -11.66 1.03
C VAL A 152 -11.76 -11.40 0.75
N LYS A 153 -12.58 -11.20 1.79
CA LYS A 153 -14.01 -10.89 1.59
C LYS A 153 -14.22 -9.53 0.95
N ILE A 154 -13.43 -8.53 1.35
CA ILE A 154 -13.49 -7.18 0.78
C ILE A 154 -12.99 -7.18 -0.67
N SER A 155 -11.84 -7.79 -0.97
CA SER A 155 -11.29 -7.84 -2.32
C SER A 155 -12.21 -8.56 -3.31
N ASN A 156 -12.95 -9.57 -2.84
CA ASN A 156 -13.93 -10.28 -3.67
C ASN A 156 -15.08 -9.38 -4.15
N LEU A 157 -15.38 -8.28 -3.46
CA LEU A 157 -16.35 -7.29 -3.94
C LEU A 157 -15.85 -6.56 -5.19
N PHE A 158 -14.54 -6.62 -5.48
CA PHE A 158 -13.91 -5.94 -6.61
C PHE A 158 -13.61 -6.87 -7.79
N ASN A 159 -14.16 -8.08 -7.81
CA ASN A 159 -14.12 -9.02 -8.96
C ASN A 159 -12.74 -9.18 -9.63
N GLY A 160 -11.66 -9.19 -8.84
CA GLY A 160 -10.28 -9.30 -9.35
C GLY A 160 -9.67 -8.01 -9.91
N THR A 161 -10.43 -6.91 -10.01
CA THR A 161 -9.90 -5.58 -10.37
C THR A 161 -8.91 -5.05 -9.35
N ILE A 162 -9.12 -5.38 -8.07
CA ILE A 162 -8.13 -5.15 -7.02
C ILE A 162 -7.45 -6.48 -6.67
N THR A 163 -6.14 -6.54 -6.86
CA THR A 163 -5.29 -7.70 -6.57
C THR A 163 -4.34 -7.39 -5.42
N ASN A 164 -3.79 -8.43 -4.80
CA ASN A 164 -2.75 -8.31 -3.79
C ASN A 164 -1.41 -8.77 -4.40
N ASP A 165 -0.40 -7.91 -4.38
CA ASP A 165 0.94 -8.18 -4.92
C ASP A 165 1.91 -8.72 -3.85
N ALA A 166 1.53 -8.70 -2.57
CA ALA A 166 2.37 -9.20 -1.48
C ALA A 166 2.06 -10.67 -1.12
N VAL A 167 2.98 -11.56 -1.48
CA VAL A 167 3.15 -12.90 -0.88
C VAL A 167 4.54 -12.93 -0.25
N GLY A 168 4.65 -12.77 1.08
CA GLY A 168 5.97 -12.82 1.71
C GLY A 168 6.02 -12.59 3.21
N ALA A 169 5.62 -13.61 3.99
CA ALA A 169 5.87 -13.70 5.42
C ALA A 169 7.35 -13.44 5.74
N SER A 170 7.65 -12.31 6.37
CA SER A 170 8.87 -12.13 7.14
C SER A 170 8.66 -11.05 8.18
N LYS A 171 9.23 -11.34 9.33
CA LYS A 171 9.24 -10.56 10.55
C LYS A 171 9.49 -9.07 10.26
N GLY A 172 8.46 -8.24 10.45
CA GLY A 172 8.55 -6.78 10.40
C GLY A 172 8.21 -6.11 9.07
N ARG A 173 7.64 -6.82 8.10
CA ARG A 173 7.29 -6.32 6.75
C ARG A 173 5.90 -5.64 6.69
N ILE A 174 5.57 -5.11 5.50
CA ILE A 174 4.20 -4.95 5.00
C ILE A 174 3.77 -6.32 4.45
N GLU A 175 2.58 -6.77 4.83
CA GLU A 175 2.07 -8.10 4.51
C GLU A 175 1.13 -8.09 3.33
N PHE A 176 0.47 -6.96 3.07
CA PHE A 176 -0.47 -6.83 1.97
C PHE A 176 -0.30 -5.50 1.25
N ILE A 177 -0.21 -5.55 -0.08
CA ILE A 177 -0.19 -4.38 -0.96
C ILE A 177 -1.29 -4.61 -1.99
N TYR A 178 -2.37 -3.83 -1.88
CA TYR A 178 -3.49 -3.92 -2.80
C TYR A 178 -3.35 -2.93 -3.94
N MET A 179 -3.59 -3.41 -5.15
CA MET A 179 -3.35 -2.69 -6.38
C MET A 179 -4.57 -2.78 -7.30
N VAL A 180 -4.91 -1.68 -7.94
CA VAL A 180 -5.91 -1.66 -9.02
C VAL A 180 -5.20 -2.06 -10.31
N LEU A 181 -5.70 -3.11 -10.95
CA LEU A 181 -5.23 -3.64 -12.23
C LEU A 181 -3.73 -3.95 -12.25
N GLU A 182 -3.17 -4.37 -11.10
CA GLU A 182 -1.73 -4.66 -10.92
C GLU A 182 -0.79 -3.45 -11.18
N LEU A 183 -1.35 -2.25 -11.40
CA LEU A 183 -0.60 -1.06 -11.79
C LEU A 183 -0.58 0.02 -10.72
N CYS A 184 -1.68 0.22 -9.99
CA CYS A 184 -1.83 1.36 -9.09
C CYS A 184 -1.95 0.87 -7.65
N VAL A 185 -0.95 1.12 -6.80
CA VAL A 185 -1.03 0.80 -5.37
C VAL A 185 -2.03 1.72 -4.69
N ILE A 186 -2.97 1.15 -3.94
CA ILE A 186 -4.06 1.92 -3.31
C ILE A 186 -4.15 1.73 -1.78
N VAL A 187 -3.78 0.54 -1.28
CA VAL A 187 -3.83 0.24 0.16
C VAL A 187 -2.61 -0.59 0.56
N VAL A 188 -1.93 -0.16 1.62
CA VAL A 188 -0.75 -0.82 2.19
C VAL A 188 -1.07 -1.28 3.61
N LEU A 189 -0.91 -2.55 3.95
CA LEU A 189 -1.26 -3.06 5.27
C LEU A 189 -0.08 -3.75 5.97
N GLY A 190 0.14 -3.33 7.21
CA GLY A 190 1.17 -3.80 8.12
C GLY A 190 0.59 -4.48 9.36
N GLY A 191 0.87 -5.76 9.57
CA GLY A 191 0.64 -6.53 10.80
C GLY A 191 1.83 -6.38 11.74
N LYS A 192 1.55 -6.26 13.05
CA LYS A 192 2.59 -6.15 14.07
C LYS A 192 2.23 -6.99 15.28
N CYS A 193 3.21 -7.71 15.81
CA CYS A 193 3.12 -8.40 17.08
C CYS A 193 4.13 -7.82 18.07
N GLY A 194 3.64 -7.04 19.03
CA GLY A 194 4.51 -6.32 19.96
C GLY A 194 5.35 -5.23 19.29
N GLY A 195 6.31 -4.68 20.03
CA GLY A 195 7.21 -3.62 19.56
C GLY A 195 6.86 -2.21 20.09
N ILE A 196 7.74 -1.25 19.80
CA ILE A 196 7.55 0.14 20.22
C ILE A 196 6.66 0.83 19.18
N ALA A 197 5.44 1.24 19.56
CA ALA A 197 4.44 1.83 18.67
C ALA A 197 5.01 2.90 17.71
N ARG A 198 5.86 3.80 18.22
CA ARG A 198 6.52 4.85 17.41
C ARG A 198 7.40 4.31 16.26
N ASN A 199 7.98 3.13 16.40
CA ASN A 199 8.78 2.53 15.33
C ASN A 199 7.87 1.91 14.26
N ASN A 200 6.75 1.31 14.66
CA ASN A 200 5.75 0.82 13.71
C ASN A 200 5.15 1.97 12.87
N TYR A 201 4.97 3.14 13.49
CA TYR A 201 4.56 4.37 12.78
C TYR A 201 5.62 4.81 11.76
N ALA A 202 6.91 4.83 12.15
CA ALA A 202 8.00 5.19 11.25
C ALA A 202 8.08 4.26 10.02
N GLN A 203 7.88 2.96 10.23
CA GLN A 203 7.81 1.97 9.15
C GLN A 203 6.64 2.28 8.20
N MET A 204 5.43 2.43 8.74
CA MET A 204 4.23 2.72 7.93
C MET A 204 4.38 3.99 7.09
N MET A 205 4.92 5.08 7.66
CA MET A 205 5.16 6.33 6.93
C MET A 205 6.10 6.13 5.74
N THR A 206 7.16 5.34 5.92
CA THR A 206 8.16 5.10 4.87
C THR A 206 7.59 4.23 3.75
N GLU A 207 6.79 3.23 4.11
CA GLU A 207 6.15 2.33 3.13
C GLU A 207 5.08 3.06 2.31
N LEU A 208 4.28 3.93 2.96
CA LEU A 208 3.30 4.76 2.26
C LEU A 208 3.97 5.75 1.29
N GLU A 209 5.02 6.45 1.72
CA GLU A 209 5.75 7.34 0.82
C GLU A 209 6.37 6.54 -0.34
N GLY A 210 6.93 5.36 -0.07
CA GLY A 210 7.54 4.55 -1.11
C GLY A 210 6.55 4.03 -2.15
N CYS A 211 5.38 3.58 -1.72
CA CYS A 211 4.29 3.21 -2.63
C CYS A 211 3.76 4.40 -3.42
N ALA A 212 3.69 5.60 -2.82
CA ALA A 212 3.31 6.81 -3.56
C ALA A 212 4.31 7.16 -4.66
N MET A 213 5.62 7.09 -4.37
CA MET A 213 6.67 7.31 -5.37
C MET A 213 6.65 6.25 -6.48
N GLN A 214 6.30 5.00 -6.16
CA GLN A 214 6.09 3.93 -7.15
C GLN A 214 4.89 4.24 -8.07
N ASN A 215 3.79 4.77 -7.55
CA ASN A 215 2.68 5.19 -8.38
C ASN A 215 3.09 6.35 -9.32
N VAL A 216 3.77 7.37 -8.79
CA VAL A 216 4.26 8.51 -9.57
C VAL A 216 5.16 8.07 -10.73
N SER A 217 6.06 7.11 -10.51
CA SER A 217 6.92 6.61 -11.58
C SER A 217 6.20 5.87 -12.68
N ARG A 218 5.00 5.33 -12.38
CA ARG A 218 4.10 4.71 -13.36
C ARG A 218 3.18 5.75 -14.04
N GLY A 219 3.43 7.04 -13.80
CA GLY A 219 2.60 8.15 -14.26
C GLY A 219 1.24 8.20 -13.59
N LEU A 220 1.12 7.67 -12.36
CA LEU A 220 -0.14 7.59 -11.62
C LEU A 220 -0.05 8.49 -10.38
N HIS A 221 -0.75 9.60 -10.40
CA HIS A 221 -0.82 10.55 -9.28
C HIS A 221 -2.11 10.32 -8.50
N LEU A 222 -2.01 9.72 -7.31
CA LEU A 222 -3.14 9.55 -6.41
C LEU A 222 -3.21 10.75 -5.47
N ASP A 223 -4.43 11.25 -5.25
CA ASP A 223 -4.66 12.28 -4.24
C ASP A 223 -4.38 11.77 -2.82
N ILE A 224 -4.73 10.50 -2.56
CA ILE A 224 -4.54 9.87 -1.25
C ILE A 224 -4.16 8.40 -1.44
N LEU A 225 -3.09 7.98 -0.76
CA LEU A 225 -2.76 6.57 -0.53
C LEU A 225 -3.22 6.15 0.87
N HIS A 226 -3.79 4.95 0.97
CA HIS A 226 -4.30 4.43 2.24
C HIS A 226 -3.35 3.41 2.88
N GLY A 227 -3.33 3.41 4.21
CA GLY A 227 -2.59 2.43 5.00
C GLY A 227 -3.39 1.86 6.16
N VAL A 228 -2.98 0.68 6.63
CA VAL A 228 -3.50 0.07 7.87
C VAL A 228 -2.34 -0.49 8.67
N LEU A 229 -2.24 -0.08 9.93
CA LEU A 229 -1.34 -0.67 10.89
C LEU A 229 -2.16 -1.46 11.91
N ALA A 230 -2.05 -2.79 11.86
CA ALA A 230 -2.84 -3.72 12.65
C ALA A 230 -1.96 -4.48 13.65
N SER A 231 -2.53 -4.77 14.80
CA SER A 231 -1.95 -5.64 15.82
C SER A 231 -3.06 -6.43 16.52
N GLN A 232 -2.67 -7.30 17.44
CA GLN A 232 -3.63 -8.05 18.27
C GLN A 232 -4.54 -7.13 19.12
N SER A 233 -4.10 -5.92 19.46
CA SER A 233 -4.78 -5.04 20.41
C SER A 233 -5.22 -3.71 19.81
N GLU A 234 -4.63 -3.28 18.70
CA GLU A 234 -4.81 -1.94 18.17
C GLU A 234 -4.74 -1.95 16.64
N TRP A 235 -5.70 -1.26 16.02
CA TRP A 235 -5.77 -1.03 14.58
C TRP A 235 -5.83 0.47 14.32
N TYR A 236 -4.96 0.94 13.43
CA TYR A 236 -4.87 2.33 12.99
C TYR A 236 -5.03 2.39 11.48
N PHE A 237 -5.86 3.31 11.00
CA PHE A 237 -6.02 3.59 9.58
C PHE A 237 -5.22 4.85 9.23
N TRP A 238 -4.60 4.85 8.06
CA TRP A 238 -3.67 5.89 7.64
C TRP A 238 -4.06 6.46 6.28
N THR A 239 -3.70 7.72 6.07
CA THR A 239 -3.70 8.38 4.76
C THR A 239 -2.36 9.07 4.54
N TYR A 240 -1.95 9.14 3.28
CA TYR A 240 -0.82 9.92 2.81
C TYR A 240 -1.20 10.63 1.51
N ASP A 241 -1.08 11.95 1.47
CA ASP A 241 -1.48 12.79 0.31
C ASP A 241 -0.29 13.26 -0.54
N GLY A 242 0.90 12.68 -0.33
CA GLY A 242 2.14 13.12 -0.96
C GLY A 242 2.87 14.24 -0.21
N GLN A 243 2.23 14.90 0.76
CA GLN A 243 2.83 15.97 1.57
C GLN A 243 2.86 15.64 3.06
N GLY A 244 1.81 14.99 3.55
CA GLY A 244 1.60 14.71 4.96
C GLY A 244 0.85 13.42 5.21
N PHE A 245 1.02 12.91 6.43
CA PHE A 245 0.32 11.74 6.94
C PHE A 245 -0.80 12.16 7.88
N GLN A 246 -1.86 11.37 7.89
CA GLN A 246 -2.87 11.39 8.94
C GLN A 246 -3.13 9.96 9.43
N VAL A 247 -3.54 9.84 10.69
CA VAL A 247 -3.85 8.56 11.35
C VAL A 247 -5.22 8.60 12.01
N SER A 248 -5.98 7.52 11.99
CA SER A 248 -7.27 7.47 12.67
C SER A 248 -7.12 7.32 14.18
N GLU A 249 -8.21 7.50 14.91
CA GLU A 249 -8.30 6.97 16.25
C GLU A 249 -8.14 5.44 16.24
N VAL A 250 -7.66 4.90 17.37
CA VAL A 250 -7.42 3.46 17.53
C VAL A 250 -8.74 2.68 17.61
N ILE A 251 -8.79 1.54 16.92
CA ILE A 251 -9.81 0.51 17.17
C ILE A 251 -9.16 -0.65 17.90
N VAL A 252 -9.75 -1.04 19.02
CA VAL A 252 -9.34 -2.23 19.77
C VAL A 252 -10.20 -3.40 19.29
N PRO A 253 -9.66 -4.39 18.55
CA PRO A 253 -10.47 -5.46 17.96
C PRO A 253 -11.16 -6.35 19.01
N PHE A 254 -10.60 -6.43 20.22
CA PHE A 254 -11.17 -7.19 21.35
C PHE A 254 -11.68 -6.30 22.47
N HIS A 255 -12.82 -6.66 23.04
CA HIS A 255 -13.35 -5.96 24.19
C HIS A 255 -14.05 -6.93 25.14
N ARG A 256 -13.97 -6.69 26.46
CA ARG A 256 -14.67 -7.51 27.47
C ARG A 256 -16.20 -7.53 27.32
N ASN A 257 -16.74 -6.66 26.47
CA ASN A 257 -18.16 -6.55 26.18
C ASN A 257 -18.35 -7.03 24.75
N GLU A 258 -19.02 -8.16 24.58
CA GLU A 258 -19.25 -8.80 23.28
C GLU A 258 -19.90 -7.87 22.26
N LYS A 259 -20.83 -7.01 22.70
CA LYS A 259 -21.46 -6.03 21.80
C LYS A 259 -20.44 -5.03 21.26
N GLN A 260 -19.55 -4.55 22.12
CA GLN A 260 -18.50 -3.62 21.72
C GLN A 260 -17.48 -4.31 20.80
N GLU A 261 -17.16 -5.58 21.05
CA GLU A 261 -16.28 -6.36 20.19
C GLU A 261 -16.88 -6.53 18.79
N VAL A 262 -18.15 -6.92 18.69
CA VAL A 262 -18.88 -7.00 17.41
C VAL A 262 -18.88 -5.65 16.68
N LEU A 263 -19.14 -4.56 17.40
CA LEU A 263 -19.10 -3.21 16.83
C LEU A 263 -17.69 -2.85 16.32
N ASN A 264 -16.63 -3.18 17.06
CA ASN A 264 -15.27 -2.89 16.65
C ASN A 264 -14.86 -3.70 15.40
N ARG A 265 -15.24 -4.98 15.33
CA ARG A 265 -15.05 -5.81 14.13
C ARG A 265 -15.80 -5.25 12.92
N LEU A 266 -17.05 -4.81 13.11
CA LEU A 266 -17.82 -4.15 12.05
C LEU A 266 -17.15 -2.85 11.58
N ARG A 267 -16.66 -2.01 12.51
CA ARG A 267 -15.95 -0.78 12.18
C ARG A 267 -14.67 -1.05 11.40
N ILE A 268 -13.89 -2.06 11.78
CA ILE A 268 -12.68 -2.48 11.02
C ILE A 268 -13.07 -2.86 9.59
N THR A 269 -14.06 -3.74 9.41
CA THR A 269 -14.55 -4.16 8.09
C THR A 269 -15.05 -2.98 7.27
N SER A 270 -15.82 -2.08 7.89
CA SER A 270 -16.37 -0.88 7.27
C SER A 270 -15.26 0.08 6.80
N ARG A 271 -14.30 0.42 7.66
CA ARG A 271 -13.18 1.29 7.31
C ARG A 271 -12.30 0.72 6.21
N LEU A 272 -12.03 -0.59 6.25
CA LEU A 272 -11.29 -1.27 5.19
C LEU A 272 -12.04 -1.17 3.85
N LEU A 273 -13.35 -1.46 3.82
CA LEU A 273 -14.15 -1.28 2.61
C LEU A 273 -14.10 0.18 2.12
N GLY A 274 -14.19 1.14 3.03
CA GLY A 274 -14.06 2.56 2.74
C GLY A 274 -12.73 2.92 2.07
N GLN A 275 -11.61 2.45 2.61
CA GLN A 275 -10.29 2.67 2.01
C GLN A 275 -10.15 2.02 0.63
N PHE A 276 -10.67 0.81 0.43
CA PHE A 276 -10.66 0.17 -0.89
C PHE A 276 -11.49 0.95 -1.91
N LEU A 277 -12.66 1.46 -1.52
CA LEU A 277 -13.50 2.27 -2.40
C LEU A 277 -12.84 3.61 -2.75
N ASN A 278 -12.30 4.32 -1.76
CA ASN A 278 -11.57 5.58 -2.00
C ASN A 278 -10.33 5.34 -2.86
N GLY A 279 -9.58 4.29 -2.56
CA GLY A 279 -8.41 3.88 -3.33
C GLY A 279 -8.75 3.56 -4.78
N TYR A 280 -9.80 2.78 -5.01
CA TYR A 280 -10.28 2.46 -6.36
C TYR A 280 -10.69 3.71 -7.14
N CYS A 281 -11.48 4.60 -6.54
CA CYS A 281 -11.87 5.85 -7.19
C CYS A 281 -10.65 6.73 -7.52
N SER A 282 -9.71 6.85 -6.57
CA SER A 282 -8.48 7.64 -6.76
C SER A 282 -7.61 7.07 -7.87
N ALA A 283 -7.51 5.73 -7.97
CA ALA A 283 -6.79 5.07 -9.05
C ALA A 283 -7.42 5.36 -10.42
N LEU A 284 -8.76 5.32 -10.53
CA LEU A 284 -9.44 5.67 -11.78
C LEU A 284 -9.19 7.13 -12.18
N CYS A 285 -9.21 8.07 -11.23
CA CYS A 285 -8.82 9.46 -11.49
C CYS A 285 -7.37 9.56 -12.01
N ALA A 286 -6.43 8.82 -11.40
CA ALA A 286 -5.04 8.78 -11.85
C ALA A 286 -4.90 8.19 -13.26
N PHE A 287 -5.66 7.14 -13.60
CA PHE A 287 -5.68 6.58 -14.96
C PHE A 287 -6.25 7.55 -16.00
N ILE A 288 -7.29 8.32 -15.63
CA ILE A 288 -7.84 9.37 -16.48
C ILE A 288 -6.76 10.42 -16.77
N GLN A 289 -6.13 10.99 -15.73
CA GLN A 289 -5.08 11.99 -15.88
C GLN A 289 -3.93 11.48 -16.76
N ARG A 290 -3.43 10.27 -16.48
CA ARG A 290 -2.39 9.63 -17.30
C ARG A 290 -2.81 9.51 -18.78
N SER A 291 -4.06 9.14 -19.05
CA SER A 291 -4.56 9.02 -20.42
C SER A 291 -4.66 10.37 -21.16
N GLU A 292 -4.93 11.47 -20.43
CA GLU A 292 -4.93 12.83 -20.97
C GLU A 292 -3.51 13.29 -21.32
N GLU A 293 -2.55 13.06 -20.43
CA GLU A 293 -1.14 13.40 -20.62
C GLU A 293 -0.54 12.69 -21.84
N VAL A 294 -0.85 11.41 -22.04
CA VAL A 294 -0.41 10.64 -23.22
C VAL A 294 -1.02 11.21 -24.51
N GLY A 295 -2.32 11.55 -24.50
CA GLY A 295 -2.99 12.14 -25.67
C GLY A 295 -2.37 13.48 -26.09
N LEU A 296 -2.06 14.34 -25.12
CA LEU A 296 -1.39 15.63 -25.35
C LEU A 296 0.02 15.47 -25.94
N GLN A 297 0.80 14.51 -25.43
CA GLN A 297 2.15 14.25 -25.92
C GLN A 297 2.18 13.71 -27.36
N GLN A 298 1.15 12.98 -27.77
CA GLN A 298 1.03 12.43 -29.13
C GLN A 298 0.52 13.45 -30.17
N ARG A 299 0.26 14.71 -29.78
CA ARG A 299 -0.35 15.77 -30.63
C ARG A 299 -1.61 15.30 -31.37
N GLN A 300 -2.34 14.35 -30.80
CA GLN A 300 -3.68 14.03 -31.27
C GLN A 300 -4.60 15.09 -30.66
N GLU A 301 -5.39 15.78 -31.50
CA GLU A 301 -6.46 16.69 -31.03
C GLU A 301 -7.61 15.92 -30.32
N GLN A 302 -7.46 14.61 -30.14
CA GLN A 302 -8.43 13.70 -29.56
C GLN A 302 -7.77 12.91 -28.42
N PHE A 303 -8.49 12.74 -27.31
CA PHE A 303 -8.09 11.91 -26.19
C PHE A 303 -7.83 10.47 -26.64
N HIS A 304 -6.98 9.75 -25.89
CA HIS A 304 -6.76 8.31 -26.13
C HIS A 304 -8.11 7.56 -26.15
N PRO A 305 -8.35 6.58 -27.04
CA PRO A 305 -9.63 5.89 -27.15
C PRO A 305 -10.15 5.26 -25.84
N SER A 306 -9.24 4.90 -24.93
CA SER A 306 -9.57 4.38 -23.59
C SER A 306 -10.03 5.44 -22.59
N HIS A 307 -9.79 6.73 -22.83
CA HIS A 307 -10.13 7.84 -21.93
C HIS A 307 -11.61 7.87 -21.55
N ARG A 308 -12.50 7.70 -22.55
CA ARG A 308 -13.95 7.69 -22.31
C ARG A 308 -14.39 6.52 -21.42
N LYS A 309 -13.77 5.35 -21.61
CA LYS A 309 -14.02 4.16 -20.77
C LYS A 309 -13.57 4.38 -19.34
N TRP A 310 -12.41 5.00 -19.14
CA TRP A 310 -11.94 5.40 -17.81
C TRP A 310 -12.89 6.38 -17.12
N GLN A 311 -13.39 7.39 -17.84
CA GLN A 311 -14.37 8.33 -17.30
C GLN A 311 -15.69 7.65 -16.92
N GLU A 312 -16.20 6.76 -17.76
CA GLU A 312 -17.43 6.01 -17.49
C GLU A 312 -17.28 5.14 -16.24
N ALA A 313 -16.19 4.37 -16.14
CA ALA A 313 -15.86 3.60 -14.95
C ALA A 313 -15.75 4.49 -13.71
N SER A 314 -15.04 5.62 -13.80
CA SER A 314 -14.87 6.55 -12.67
C SER A 314 -16.20 7.11 -12.15
N VAL A 315 -17.10 7.52 -13.05
CA VAL A 315 -18.44 8.00 -12.68
C VAL A 315 -19.24 6.90 -11.97
N LEU A 316 -19.19 5.67 -12.46
CA LEU A 316 -19.89 4.53 -11.85
C LEU A 316 -19.29 4.16 -10.48
N ALA A 317 -17.96 4.18 -10.34
CA ALA A 317 -17.26 3.97 -9.07
C ALA A 317 -17.63 5.03 -8.02
N GLU A 318 -17.68 6.30 -8.41
CA GLU A 318 -18.09 7.40 -7.53
C GLU A 318 -19.55 7.27 -7.10
N GLN A 319 -20.45 6.90 -8.02
CA GLN A 319 -21.84 6.60 -7.68
C GLN A 319 -21.93 5.40 -6.72
N ALA A 320 -21.14 4.35 -6.93
CA ALA A 320 -21.08 3.21 -6.04
C ALA A 320 -20.60 3.62 -4.64
N LYS A 321 -19.56 4.45 -4.54
CA LYS A 321 -19.06 5.00 -3.27
C LYS A 321 -20.13 5.80 -2.54
N VAL A 322 -20.78 6.74 -3.22
CA VAL A 322 -21.89 7.54 -2.63
C VAL A 322 -23.03 6.63 -2.17
N LYS A 323 -23.36 5.59 -2.95
CA LYS A 323 -24.39 4.63 -2.57
C LYS A 323 -23.99 3.81 -1.34
N ALA A 324 -22.75 3.35 -1.25
CA ALA A 324 -22.23 2.61 -0.11
C ALA A 324 -22.27 3.43 1.19
N LEU A 325 -21.97 4.74 1.10
CA LEU A 325 -22.01 5.66 2.24
C LEU A 325 -23.44 6.02 2.68
N SER A 326 -24.39 6.04 1.75
CA SER A 326 -25.80 6.38 2.04
C SER A 326 -26.68 5.17 2.32
N ALA A 327 -26.16 3.95 2.12
CA ALA A 327 -26.88 2.70 2.30
C ALA A 327 -27.31 2.50 3.76
N LYS A 328 -28.51 1.93 3.94
CA LYS A 328 -29.07 1.63 5.27
C LYS A 328 -29.55 0.20 5.42
N ASN A 329 -29.52 -0.58 4.34
CA ASN A 329 -30.06 -1.94 4.30
C ASN A 329 -29.37 -2.77 3.21
N GLU A 330 -29.75 -4.05 3.13
CA GLU A 330 -29.23 -5.02 2.16
C GLU A 330 -29.53 -4.64 0.70
N GLU A 331 -30.70 -4.04 0.43
CA GLU A 331 -31.10 -3.63 -0.92
C GLU A 331 -30.22 -2.49 -1.43
N ASP A 332 -29.96 -1.48 -0.60
CA ASP A 332 -29.04 -0.39 -0.92
C ASP A 332 -27.63 -0.90 -1.20
N PHE A 333 -27.18 -1.89 -0.43
CA PHE A 333 -25.88 -2.52 -0.64
C PHE A 333 -25.84 -3.33 -1.94
N ALA A 334 -26.94 -3.97 -2.33
CA ALA A 334 -27.04 -4.64 -3.62
C ALA A 334 -26.93 -3.65 -4.79
N VAL A 335 -27.53 -2.46 -4.67
CA VAL A 335 -27.38 -1.37 -5.66
C VAL A 335 -25.92 -0.89 -5.71
N PHE A 336 -25.27 -0.69 -4.56
CA PHE A 336 -23.84 -0.39 -4.50
C PHE A 336 -23.01 -1.43 -5.29
N LYS A 337 -23.21 -2.72 -5.04
CA LYS A 337 -22.50 -3.79 -5.75
C LYS A 337 -22.79 -3.77 -7.25
N SER A 338 -24.03 -3.50 -7.65
CA SER A 338 -24.39 -3.42 -9.07
C SER A 338 -23.67 -2.27 -9.77
N LEU A 339 -23.60 -1.09 -9.15
CA LEU A 339 -22.87 0.06 -9.69
C LEU A 339 -21.36 -0.22 -9.76
N LEU A 340 -20.82 -0.86 -8.72
CA LEU A 340 -19.42 -1.25 -8.67
C LEU A 340 -19.08 -2.25 -9.79
N ASN A 341 -19.94 -3.24 -10.05
CA ASN A 341 -19.77 -4.17 -11.16
C ASN A 341 -19.85 -3.50 -12.53
N GLN A 342 -20.79 -2.58 -12.72
CA GLN A 342 -20.88 -1.78 -13.95
C GLN A 342 -19.61 -0.96 -14.18
N SER A 343 -19.01 -0.43 -13.10
CA SER A 343 -17.70 0.24 -13.17
C SER A 343 -16.62 -0.68 -13.72
N PHE A 344 -16.61 -1.95 -13.31
CA PHE A 344 -15.64 -2.94 -13.82
C PHE A 344 -15.89 -3.28 -15.29
N ASP A 345 -17.15 -3.46 -15.69
CA ASP A 345 -17.53 -3.75 -17.08
C ASP A 345 -17.19 -2.59 -18.03
N ALA A 346 -17.13 -1.37 -17.50
CA ALA A 346 -16.77 -0.16 -18.25
C ALA A 346 -15.25 0.03 -18.43
N LEU A 347 -14.40 -0.74 -17.72
CA LEU A 347 -12.95 -0.59 -17.82
C LEU A 347 -12.43 -0.91 -19.25
N PRO A 348 -11.39 -0.21 -19.74
CA PRO A 348 -10.78 -0.50 -21.03
C PRO A 348 -10.01 -1.83 -21.04
N GLU A 349 -10.03 -2.57 -22.14
CA GLU A 349 -9.33 -3.87 -22.27
C GLU A 349 -7.79 -3.71 -22.24
N GLU A 350 -7.29 -2.51 -22.55
CA GLU A 350 -5.87 -2.15 -22.51
C GLU A 350 -5.44 -1.80 -21.08
N HIS A 351 -5.28 -2.82 -20.24
CA HIS A 351 -4.61 -2.70 -18.95
C HIS A 351 -3.18 -3.25 -18.97
N GLN A 352 -2.78 -3.89 -20.06
CA GLN A 352 -1.43 -4.41 -20.18
C GLN A 352 -0.44 -3.27 -20.34
N PRO A 353 0.63 -3.23 -19.52
CA PRO A 353 1.74 -2.35 -19.82
C PRO A 353 2.27 -2.71 -21.20
N GLN A 354 2.30 -1.74 -22.12
CA GLN A 354 3.16 -1.86 -23.29
C GLN A 354 4.59 -1.95 -22.74
N LEU A 355 5.14 -3.17 -22.85
CA LEU A 355 6.52 -3.53 -22.49
C LEU A 355 7.53 -2.64 -23.20
#